data_AF-A0A833HM57-F1
#
_entry.id   AF-A0A833HM57-F1
#
_cell.length_a   1.000
_cell.length_b   1.000
_cell.length_c   1.000
_cell.angle_alpha   90.00
_cell.angle_beta   90.00
_cell.angle_gamma   90.00
#
_symmetry.space_group_name_H-M   'P 1'
#
loop_
_entity.id
_entity.type
_entity.pdbx_description
1 polymer ?
#
loop_
_entity_poly.entity_id
_entity_poly.type
_entity_poly.pdbx_seq_one_letter_code
_entity_poly.pdbx_strand_id
1 'polypeptide(L)' 'MKEHLLKEKAFTYDVPRTVPNMAGYEFDDEKGYWVNQTSKQPCIEDPSFVAPRTKKADIETGEDRKGE' A
#
# COMPACT_ATOMS: atom_id res chain seq x y z
N MET A 1 -24.80 -19.79 2.17
CA MET A 1 -25.56 -18.67 1.59
C MET A 1 -25.06 -18.46 0.18
N LYS A 2 -25.95 -18.25 -0.81
CA LYS A 2 -25.52 -17.96 -2.18
C LYS A 2 -24.95 -16.54 -2.23
N GLU A 3 -23.76 -16.40 -2.78
CA GLU A 3 -23.19 -15.08 -3.07
C GLU A 3 -23.96 -14.40 -4.20
N HIS A 4 -23.85 -13.07 -4.27
CA HIS A 4 -24.56 -12.27 -5.25
C HIS A 4 -23.99 -12.49 -6.66
N LEU A 5 -24.85 -12.58 -7.68
CA LEU A 5 -24.48 -12.88 -9.08
C LEU A 5 -23.31 -12.03 -9.62
N LEU A 6 -23.23 -10.76 -9.22
CA LEU A 6 -22.15 -9.85 -9.63
C LEU A 6 -20.77 -10.29 -9.12
N LYS A 7 -20.70 -10.89 -7.92
CA LYS A 7 -19.44 -11.42 -7.37
C LYS A 7 -19.01 -12.68 -8.10
N GLU A 8 -19.97 -13.53 -8.46
CA GLU A 8 -19.72 -14.78 -9.20
C GLU A 8 -19.17 -14.53 -10.62
N LYS A 9 -19.49 -13.37 -11.20
CA LYS A 9 -19.07 -12.98 -12.56
C LYS A 9 -17.93 -11.96 -12.57
N ALA A 10 -17.45 -11.53 -11.40
CA ALA A 10 -16.38 -10.56 -11.32
C ALA A 10 -15.03 -11.20 -11.69
N PHE A 11 -14.30 -10.56 -12.62
CA PHE A 11 -12.92 -10.92 -12.88
C PHE A 11 -12.04 -10.39 -11.74
N THR A 12 -11.25 -11.27 -11.12
CA THR A 12 -10.36 -10.92 -10.01
C THR A 12 -8.92 -10.96 -10.50
N TYR A 13 -8.20 -9.85 -10.31
CA TYR A 13 -6.76 -9.81 -10.57
C TYR A 13 -6.02 -10.43 -9.40
N ASP A 14 -5.01 -11.24 -9.69
CA ASP A 14 -4.06 -11.69 -8.69
C ASP A 14 -3.25 -10.47 -8.24
N VAL A 15 -3.58 -9.94 -7.07
CA VAL A 15 -2.84 -8.83 -6.48
C VAL A 15 -1.71 -9.46 -5.68
N PRO A 16 -0.43 -9.22 -6.01
CA PRO A 16 0.66 -9.57 -5.12
C PRO A 16 0.51 -8.75 -3.85
N ARG A 17 -0.17 -9.31 -2.85
CA ARG A 17 -0.29 -8.73 -1.53
C ARG A 17 1.04 -8.96 -0.81
N THR A 18 2.04 -8.15 -1.12
CA THR A 18 3.11 -7.92 -0.15
C THR A 18 2.50 -7.11 0.98
N VAL A 19 1.96 -7.83 1.97
CA VAL A 19 1.60 -7.19 3.24
C VAL A 19 2.91 -6.63 3.81
N PRO A 20 2.99 -5.32 4.08
CA PRO A 20 4.20 -4.74 4.64
C PRO A 20 4.46 -5.40 6.00
N ASN A 21 5.66 -5.93 6.19
CA ASN A 21 6.05 -6.46 7.49
C ASN A 21 6.43 -5.28 8.40
N MET A 22 5.52 -4.93 9.31
CA MET A 22 5.72 -3.85 10.29
C MET A 22 6.43 -4.34 11.57
N ALA A 23 6.94 -5.57 11.61
CA ALA A 23 7.66 -6.07 12.78
C ALA A 23 8.90 -5.21 13.07
N GLY A 24 9.01 -4.74 14.31
CA GLY A 24 10.10 -3.85 14.73
C GLY A 24 9.88 -2.37 14.44
N TYR A 25 8.69 -1.97 13.99
CA TYR A 25 8.28 -0.57 13.90
C TYR A 25 7.15 -0.26 14.88
N GLU A 26 7.22 0.91 15.51
CA GLU A 26 6.19 1.45 16.40
C GLU A 26 5.71 2.81 15.88
N PHE A 27 4.44 3.13 16.10
CA PHE A 27 3.94 4.47 15.81
C PHE A 27 4.32 5.43 16.93
N ASP A 28 5.05 6.48 16.60
CA ASP A 28 5.44 7.55 17.51
C ASP A 28 4.37 8.65 17.48
N ASP A 29 3.55 8.74 18.53
CA ASP A 29 2.40 9.65 18.59
C ASP A 29 2.82 11.13 18.60
N GLU A 30 3.96 11.44 19.24
CA GLU A 30 4.49 12.81 19.29
C GLU A 30 4.96 13.29 17.92
N LYS A 31 5.54 12.38 17.13
CA LYS A 31 6.05 12.70 15.79
C LYS A 31 5.04 12.47 14.67
N GLY A 32 4.01 11.66 14.92
CA GLY A 32 2.94 11.34 13.97
C GLY A 32 3.36 10.36 12.86
N TYR A 33 4.43 9.57 13.07
CA TYR A 33 4.91 8.60 12.08
C TYR A 33 5.51 7.35 12.71
N TRP A 34 5.70 6.31 11.87
CA TRP A 34 6.29 5.04 12.31
C TRP A 34 7.82 5.14 12.38
N VAL A 35 8.39 4.62 13.46
CA VAL A 35 9.83 4.57 13.72
C VAL A 35 10.29 3.15 13.96
N ASN A 36 11.51 2.84 13.52
CA ASN A 36 12.15 1.57 13.84
C ASN A 36 12.51 1.55 15.33
N GLN A 37 12.14 0.48 16.05
CA GLN A 37 12.36 0.38 17.49
C GLN A 37 13.84 0.34 17.88
N THR A 38 14.72 -0.13 16.98
CA THR A 38 16.16 -0.27 17.21
C THR A 38 16.93 0.98 16.81
N SER A 39 16.76 1.45 15.58
CA SER A 39 17.51 2.62 15.08
C SER A 39 16.90 3.96 15.46
N LYS A 40 15.63 3.96 15.90
CA LYS A 40 14.80 5.16 16.15
C LYS A 40 14.68 6.10 14.94
N GLN A 41 15.04 5.60 13.76
CA GLN A 41 14.88 6.32 12.49
C GLN A 41 13.45 6.14 11.97
N PRO A 42 12.91 7.14 11.25
CA PRO A 42 11.68 7.04 10.49
C PRO A 42 11.68 5.82 9.56
N CYS A 43 10.56 5.10 9.49
CA CYS A 43 10.44 3.93 8.62
C CYS A 43 10.65 4.25 7.13
N ILE A 44 10.41 5.49 6.71
CA ILE A 44 10.57 5.93 5.32
C ILE A 44 12.03 6.04 4.88
N GLU A 45 12.96 6.17 5.84
CA GLU A 45 14.40 6.24 5.57
C GLU A 45 15.05 4.85 5.55
N ASP A 46 14.31 3.81 5.95
CA ASP A 46 14.78 2.44 5.92
C ASP A 46 14.55 1.82 4.53
N PRO A 47 15.61 1.50 3.78
CA PRO A 47 15.46 0.91 2.44
C PRO A 47 14.84 -0.49 2.45
N SER A 48 14.83 -1.16 3.62
CA SER A 48 14.21 -2.48 3.81
C SER A 48 12.71 -2.38 4.12
N PHE A 49 12.23 -1.17 4.43
CA PHE A 49 10.83 -0.94 4.75
C PHE A 49 9.98 -1.05 3.50
N VAL A 50 9.13 -2.08 3.45
CA VAL A 50 8.11 -2.19 2.41
C VAL A 50 6.98 -1.25 2.79
N ALA A 51 6.98 -0.04 2.24
CA ALA A 51 5.86 0.87 2.45
C ALA A 51 4.56 0.24 1.91
N PRO A 52 3.41 0.42 2.60
CA PRO A 52 2.12 0.02 2.06
C PRO A 52 1.90 0.75 0.72
N ARG A 53 2.11 0.03 -0.38
CA ARG A 53 1.84 0.50 -1.74
C ARG A 53 0.33 0.48 -1.95
N THR A 54 -0.36 1.48 -1.41
CA THR A 54 -1.72 1.76 -1.88
C THR A 54 -1.63 2.24 -3.33
N LYS A 55 -2.61 1.83 -4.12
CA LYS A 55 -3.01 2.16 -5.50
C LYS A 55 -2.74 3.60 -6.02
N LYS A 56 -2.18 4.52 -5.23
CA LYS A 56 -1.89 5.91 -5.62
C LYS A 56 -0.76 6.05 -6.66
N ALA A 57 -0.13 4.94 -7.06
CA ALA A 57 0.74 4.87 -8.24
C ALA A 57 0.03 4.20 -9.43
N ASP A 58 -1.30 4.27 -9.51
CA ASP A 58 -1.97 4.19 -10.80
C ASP A 58 -1.43 5.35 -11.64
N ILE A 59 -0.57 5.01 -12.61
CA ILE A 59 -0.39 5.84 -13.78
C ILE A 59 -1.81 6.06 -14.31
N GLU A 60 -2.26 7.31 -14.31
CA GLU A 60 -3.53 7.69 -14.91
C GLU A 60 -3.44 7.37 -16.40
N THR A 61 -3.87 6.16 -16.78
CA THR A 61 -3.90 5.73 -18.19
C THR A 61 -5.16 6.22 -18.91
N GLY A 62 -5.94 7.11 -18.28
CA GLY A 62 -7.23 7.59 -18.78
C GLY A 62 -7.27 9.11 -18.88
N GLU A 63 -7.22 9.60 -20.13
CA GLU A 63 -7.62 10.92 -20.64
C GLU A 63 -6.61 12.06 -20.78
N ASP A 64 -5.50 12.16 -20.04
CA ASP A 64 -4.53 13.27 -20.27
C ASP A 64 -3.55 13.04 -21.45
N ARG A 65 -3.83 12.03 -22.30
CA ARG A 65 -3.12 11.78 -23.57
C ARG A 65 -3.80 12.39 -24.79
N LYS A 66 -4.88 13.15 -24.61
CA LYS A 66 -5.43 13.99 -25.67
C LYS A 66 -4.82 15.38 -25.60
N GLY A 67 -3.55 15.45 -25.98
CA GLY A 67 -2.99 16.69 -26.49
C GLY A 67 -3.56 16.94 -27.88
N GLU A 68 -4.29 18.03 -28.02
CA GLU A 68 -4.21 18.99 -29.12
C GLU A 68 -4.25 20.39 -28.52
#